data_AF-A0A1B0GPR6-F1
#
_entry.id   AF-A0A1B0GPR6-F1
#
_cell.length_a   1.000
_cell.length_b   1.000
_cell.length_c   1.000
_cell.angle_alpha   90.00
_cell.angle_beta   90.00
_cell.angle_gamma   90.00
#
_symmetry.space_group_name_H-M   'P 1'
#
loop_
_entity.id
_entity.type
_entity.pdbx_description
1 polymer ?
#
loop_
_entity_poly.entity_id
_entity_poly.type
_entity_poly.pdbx_seq_one_letter_code
_entity_poly.pdbx_strand_id
1 'polypeptide(L)'
;MNIDSAVSQIRNFKDFLQLYNKLTEHCFTKCVDNFHSRTISTIENQCVNNCFGKFTNVNQKILGVYIDVQQEINTRRIAELEANQATAIQETAPTAPAVTEAAANA
;
A
#
# COMPACT_ATOMS: atom_id res chain seq x y z
N MET A 1 15.38 26.87 6.61
CA MET A 1 15.04 25.43 6.80
C MET A 1 13.90 25.11 5.87
N ASN A 2 14.05 24.10 5.00
CA ASN A 2 13.07 23.79 3.97
C ASN A 2 11.94 22.95 4.57
N ILE A 3 10.70 23.45 4.53
CA ILE A 3 9.54 22.84 5.20
C ILE A 3 9.31 21.40 4.73
N ASP A 4 9.57 21.12 3.45
CA ASP A 4 9.41 19.79 2.86
C ASP A 4 10.32 18.72 3.51
N SER A 5 11.53 19.11 3.94
CA SER A 5 12.45 18.22 4.64
C SER A 5 11.93 17.87 6.03
N ALA A 6 11.40 18.86 6.76
CA ALA A 6 10.82 18.64 8.08
C ALA A 6 9.59 17.72 8.03
N VAL A 7 8.70 17.92 7.03
CA VAL A 7 7.52 17.06 6.82
C VAL A 7 7.93 15.62 6.52
N SER A 8 8.96 15.41 5.70
CA SER A 8 9.50 14.07 5.40
C SER A 8 10.07 13.39 6.65
N GLN A 9 10.87 14.11 7.45
CA GLN A 9 11.44 13.56 8.69
C GLN A 9 10.35 13.16 9.70
N ILE A 10 9.31 13.98 9.87
CA ILE A 10 8.18 13.66 10.74
C ILE A 10 7.44 12.42 10.26
N ARG A 11 7.24 12.28 8.93
CA ARG A 11 6.63 11.08 8.36
C ARG A 11 7.45 9.83 8.66
N ASN A 12 8.76 9.85 8.39
CA ASN A 12 9.64 8.73 8.67
C ASN A 12 9.62 8.33 10.15
N PHE A 13 9.60 9.32 11.05
CA PHE A 13 9.52 9.05 12.49
C PHE A 13 8.17 8.43 12.89
N LYS A 14 7.07 8.93 12.33
CA LYS A 14 5.74 8.33 12.55
C LYS A 14 5.70 6.89 12.06
N ASP A 15 6.24 6.61 10.88
CA ASP A 15 6.25 5.27 10.30
C ASP A 15 7.10 4.31 11.14
N PHE A 16 8.25 4.78 11.64
CA PHE A 16 9.07 4.03 12.60
C PHE A 16 8.31 3.68 13.88
N LEU A 17 7.60 4.64 14.48
CA LEU A 17 6.82 4.38 15.70
C LEU A 17 5.67 3.40 15.45
N GLN A 18 5.02 3.48 14.29
CA GLN A 18 3.99 2.52 13.91
C GLN A 18 4.57 1.11 13.73
N LEU A 19 5.76 1.00 13.13
CA LEU A 19 6.47 -0.27 12.99
C LEU A 19 6.86 -0.84 14.36
N TYR A 20 7.40 0.01 15.24
CA TYR A 20 7.77 -0.36 16.60
C TYR A 20 6.58 -0.93 17.37
N ASN A 21 5.44 -0.24 17.38
CA ASN A 21 4.24 -0.68 18.08
C ASN A 21 3.72 -2.03 17.55
N LYS A 22 3.70 -2.21 16.22
CA LYS A 22 3.30 -3.49 15.61
C LYS A 22 4.24 -4.62 16.00
N LEU A 23 5.54 -4.35 15.98
CA LEU A 23 6.57 -5.33 16.31
C LEU A 23 6.50 -5.76 17.77
N THR A 24 6.36 -4.81 18.70
CA THR A 24 6.27 -5.11 20.13
C THR A 24 5.01 -5.91 20.46
N GLU A 25 3.85 -5.51 19.94
CA GLU A 25 2.59 -6.26 20.11
C GLU A 25 2.68 -7.67 19.52
N HIS A 26 3.23 -7.80 18.31
CA HIS A 26 3.38 -9.08 17.63
C HIS A 26 4.28 -10.03 18.42
N CYS A 27 5.47 -9.58 18.82
CA CYS A 27 6.40 -10.44 19.55
C CYS A 27 5.91 -10.75 20.95
N PHE A 28 5.25 -9.82 21.64
CA PHE A 28 4.62 -10.11 22.93
C PHE A 28 3.58 -11.23 22.81
N THR A 29 2.64 -11.10 21.87
CA THR A 29 1.56 -12.09 21.64
C THR A 29 2.08 -13.47 21.23
N LYS A 30 3.25 -13.53 20.58
CA LYS A 30 3.85 -14.78 20.09
C LYS A 30 4.82 -15.45 21.07
N CYS A 31 5.48 -14.66 21.91
CA CYS A 31 6.59 -15.15 22.72
C CYS A 31 6.37 -15.10 24.22
N VAL A 32 5.39 -14.33 24.73
CA VAL A 32 5.12 -14.27 26.17
C VAL A 32 3.89 -15.11 26.47
N ASP A 33 4.13 -16.28 27.06
CA ASP A 33 3.09 -17.27 27.38
C ASP A 33 3.06 -17.64 28.87
N ASN A 34 4.09 -17.27 29.64
CA ASN A 34 4.19 -17.57 31.06
C ASN A 34 3.88 -16.35 31.92
N PHE A 35 2.72 -16.38 32.59
CA PHE A 35 2.27 -15.31 33.48
C PHE A 35 2.45 -15.64 34.98
N HIS A 36 3.21 -16.69 35.32
CA HIS A 36 3.46 -17.07 36.71
C HIS A 36 4.57 -16.24 37.38
N SER A 37 5.41 -15.54 36.60
CA SER A 37 6.47 -14.67 37.10
C SER A 37 6.42 -13.29 36.45
N ARG A 38 6.91 -12.27 37.18
CA ARG A 38 7.09 -10.91 36.64
C ARG A 38 8.35 -10.74 35.79
N THR A 39 9.21 -11.75 35.76
CA THR A 39 10.46 -11.76 35.01
C THR A 39 10.29 -12.57 33.74
N ILE A 40 10.86 -12.08 32.64
CA ILE A 40 10.91 -12.81 31.36
C ILE A 40 11.84 -14.02 31.50
N SER A 41 11.35 -15.20 31.14
CA SER A 41 12.15 -16.43 31.16
C SER A 41 13.19 -16.43 30.03
N THR A 42 14.23 -17.28 30.15
CA THR A 42 15.26 -17.40 29.11
C THR A 42 14.70 -17.83 27.75
N ILE A 43 13.66 -18.67 27.76
CA ILE A 43 12.99 -19.15 26.54
C ILE A 43 12.24 -18.01 25.85
N GLU A 44 11.45 -17.25 26.61
CA GLU A 44 10.72 -16.08 26.09
C GLU A 44 11.70 -15.02 25.57
N ASN A 45 12.82 -14.78 26.27
CA ASN A 45 13.85 -13.85 25.83
C ASN A 45 14.46 -14.27 24.48
N GLN A 46 14.82 -15.55 24.33
CA GLN A 46 15.32 -16.09 23.07
C GLN A 46 14.26 -16.01 21.96
N CYS A 47 12.99 -16.28 22.28
CA CYS A 47 11.88 -16.12 21.33
C CYS A 47 11.76 -14.68 20.84
N VAL A 48 11.76 -13.69 21.73
CA VAL A 48 11.63 -12.26 21.37
C VAL A 48 12.77 -11.80 20.47
N ASN A 49 14.02 -12.21 20.76
CA ASN A 49 15.17 -11.88 19.91
C ASN A 49 15.03 -12.46 18.49
N ASN A 50 14.60 -13.72 18.40
CA ASN A 50 14.34 -14.37 17.11
C ASN A 50 13.15 -13.74 16.37
N CYS A 51 12.09 -13.39 17.11
CA CYS A 51 10.92 -12.73 16.56
C CYS A 51 11.28 -11.37 15.94
N PHE A 52 12.04 -10.54 16.66
CA PHE A 52 12.54 -9.27 16.17
C PHE A 52 13.36 -9.43 14.87
N GLY A 53 14.31 -10.37 14.88
CA GLY A 53 15.14 -10.66 13.71
C GLY A 53 14.31 -11.12 12.52
N LYS A 54 13.38 -12.07 12.71
CA LYS A 54 12.50 -12.56 11.64
C LYS A 54 11.60 -11.46 11.10
N PHE A 55 10.94 -10.71 11.98
CA PHE A 55 10.03 -9.64 11.60
C PHE A 55 10.73 -8.57 10.77
N THR A 56 11.90 -8.12 11.21
CA THR A 56 12.68 -7.09 10.50
C THR A 56 13.13 -7.59 9.13
N ASN A 57 13.68 -8.81 9.04
CA ASN A 57 14.11 -9.39 7.77
C ASN A 57 12.94 -9.57 6.78
N VAL A 58 11.79 -10.04 7.28
CA VAL A 58 10.59 -10.21 6.46
C VAL A 58 10.06 -8.85 6.00
N ASN A 59 10.01 -7.86 6.89
CA ASN A 59 9.55 -6.52 6.56
C ASN A 59 10.40 -5.89 5.45
N GLN A 60 11.73 -5.98 5.56
CA GLN A 60 12.66 -5.49 4.54
C GLN A 60 12.52 -6.24 3.22
N LYS A 61 12.34 -7.57 3.26
CA LYS A 61 12.18 -8.38 2.04
C LYS A 61 10.86 -8.08 1.33
N ILE A 62 9.76 -7.91 2.07
CA ILE A 62 8.47 -7.50 1.52
C ILE A 62 8.58 -6.11 0.88
N LEU A 63 9.25 -5.17 1.54
CA LEU A 63 9.46 -3.83 1.00
C LEU A 63 10.25 -3.87 -0.31
N GLY A 64 11.30 -4.68 -0.40
CA GLY A 64 12.06 -4.88 -1.64
C GLY A 64 11.17 -5.37 -2.78
N VAL A 65 10.43 -6.46 -2.56
CA VAL A 65 9.49 -7.01 -3.57
C VAL A 65 8.42 -5.98 -3.95
N TYR A 66 7.91 -5.22 -2.98
CA TYR A 66 6.94 -4.17 -3.24
C TYR A 66 7.52 -3.12 -4.19
N ILE A 67 8.74 -2.62 -3.92
CA ILE A 67 9.40 -1.62 -4.77
C ILE A 67 9.59 -2.14 -6.19
N ASP A 68 10.03 -3.40 -6.34
CA ASP A 68 10.29 -4.02 -7.64
C ASP A 68 9.03 -4.09 -8.51
N VAL A 69 7.87 -4.40 -7.90
CA VAL A 69 6.61 -4.63 -8.63
C VAL A 69 5.76 -3.36 -8.73
N GLN A 70 5.93 -2.38 -7.83
CA GLN A 70 5.07 -1.20 -7.74
C GLN A 70 5.10 -0.34 -9.00
N GLN A 71 6.27 -0.20 -9.65
CA GLN A 71 6.39 0.62 -10.86
C GLN A 71 5.55 0.04 -12.01
N GLU A 72 5.65 -1.27 -12.25
CA GLU A 72 4.86 -1.95 -13.28
C GLU A 72 3.35 -1.85 -13.00
N ILE A 73 2.94 -2.08 -11.75
CA ILE A 73 1.54 -1.94 -11.33
C ILE A 73 1.04 -0.52 -11.58
N ASN A 74 1.83 0.50 -11.25
CA ASN A 74 1.47 1.90 -11.45
C ASN A 74 1.33 2.23 -12.93
N THR A 75 2.27 1.81 -13.78
CA THR A 75 2.20 2.02 -15.23
C THR A 75 0.95 1.37 -15.83
N ARG A 76 0.67 0.11 -15.46
CA ARG A 76 -0.54 -0.59 -15.91
C ARG A 76 -1.81 0.16 -15.48
N ARG A 77 -1.88 0.62 -14.22
CA ARG A 77 -3.02 1.40 -13.71
C ARG A 77 -3.23 2.70 -14.49
N ILE A 78 -2.15 3.40 -14.87
CA ILE A 78 -2.27 4.64 -15.65
C ILE A 78 -2.83 4.37 -17.05
N ALA A 79 -2.32 3.34 -17.74
CA ALA A 79 -2.81 2.97 -19.07
C ALA A 79 -4.30 2.55 -19.07
N GLU A 80 -4.74 1.82 -18.04
CA GLU A 80 -6.16 1.45 -17.88
C GLU A 80 -7.04 2.69 -17.67
N LEU A 81 -6.59 3.67 -16.86
CA LEU A 81 -7.33 4.91 -16.64
C LEU A 81 -7.49 5.71 -17.94
N GLU A 82 -6.43 5.81 -18.73
CA GLU A 82 -6.45 6.49 -20.03
C GLU A 82 -7.39 5.81 -21.03
N ALA A 83 -7.37 4.48 -21.11
CA ALA A 83 -8.27 3.71 -21.99
C ALA A 83 -9.74 3.85 -21.59
N ASN A 84 -10.04 3.83 -20.28
CA ASN A 84 -11.38 4.02 -19.76
C ASN A 84 -11.89 5.45 -20.02
N GLN A 85 -11.00 6.46 -19.96
CA GLN A 85 -11.34 7.84 -20.26
C GLN A 85 -11.65 8.04 -21.76
N ALA A 86 -10.90 7.39 -22.64
CA ALA A 86 -11.14 7.44 -24.09
C ALA A 86 -12.47 6.78 -24.50
N THR A 87 -12.85 5.69 -23.82
CA THR A 87 -14.11 4.97 -24.10
C THR A 87 -15.33 5.75 -23.57
N ALA A 88 -15.21 6.43 -22.42
CA ALA A 88 -16.27 7.29 -21.87
C ALA A 88 -16.58 8.54 -22.73
N ILE A 89 -15.63 9.01 -23.54
CA ILE A 89 -15.84 10.12 -24.48
C ILE A 89 -16.63 9.66 -25.72
N GLN A 90 -16.66 8.36 -26.02
CA GLN A 90 -17.44 7.81 -27.15
C GLN A 90 -18.90 7.50 -26.79
N GLU A 91 -19.21 7.18 -25.52
CA GLU A 91 -20.59 6.96 -25.05
C GLU A 91 -21.43 8.25 -24.89
N THR A 92 -20.80 9.44 -24.93
CA THR A 92 -21.50 10.73 -24.87
C THR A 92 -21.77 11.36 -26.25
N ALA A 93 -21.46 10.67 -27.36
CA ALA A 93 -21.88 11.11 -28.68
C ALA A 93 -23.42 10.94 -28.82
N PRO A 94 -24.19 12.01 -29.09
CA PRO A 94 -25.63 11.91 -29.17
C PRO A 94 -26.00 11.00 -30.34
N THR A 95 -26.77 9.94 -30.07
CA THR A 95 -27.53 9.23 -31.09
C THR A 95 -28.52 10.21 -31.71
N ALA A 96 -28.08 10.95 -32.73
CA ALA A 96 -28.95 11.73 -33.58
C ALA A 96 -29.76 10.73 -34.43
N PRO A 97 -31.10 10.72 -34.36
CA PRO A 97 -31.88 9.95 -35.31
C PRO A 97 -31.66 10.55 -36.70
N ALA A 98 -31.22 9.72 -37.64
CA ALA A 98 -31.13 10.07 -39.04
C ALA A 98 -32.54 10.41 -39.56
N VAL A 99 -32.79 11.69 -39.82
CA VAL A 99 -33.88 12.10 -40.72
C VAL A 99 -33.20 12.73 -41.92
N THR A 100 -33.03 11.92 -42.97
CA THR A 100 -32.61 12.36 -44.29
C THR A 100 -33.71 13.23 -44.90
N GLU A 101 -33.39 14.49 -45.18
CA GLU A 101 -34.12 15.30 -46.16
C GLU A 101 -34.13 14.58 -47.52
N ALA A 102 -35.34 14.29 -48.01
CA ALA A 102 -35.57 13.98 -49.41
C ALA A 102 -36.42 15.11 -50.00
N ALA A 103 -35.77 16.00 -50.74
CA ALA A 103 -36.44 16.90 -51.66
C ALA A 103 -36.82 16.11 -52.93
N ALA A 104 -38.10 16.09 -53.31
CA ALA A 104 -38.58 16.10 -54.71
C ALA A 104 -40.12 16.06 -54.82
N ASN A 105 -40.67 17.12 -55.42
CA ASN A 105 -41.77 17.18 -56.40
C ASN A 105 -43.20 16.77 -56.02
N ALA A 106 -44.07 17.77 -55.83
CA ALA A 106 -45.33 17.99 -56.57
C ALA A 106 -45.88 19.38 -56.26
#